data_AF-A0A7V2QIW8-F1
#
_entry.id   AF-A0A7V2QIW8-F1
#
_cell.length_a   1.000
_cell.length_b   1.000
_cell.length_c   1.000
_cell.angle_alpha   90.00
_cell.angle_beta   90.00
_cell.angle_gamma   90.00
#
_symmetry.space_group_name_H-M   'P 1'
#
loop_
_entity.id
_entity.type
_entity.pdbx_description
1 polymer ?
#
loop_
_entity_poly.entity_id
_entity_poly.type
_entity_poly.pdbx_seq_one_letter_code
_entity_poly.pdbx_strand_id
1 'polypeptide(L)'
;MYISANFPENIEENAFRMRSEYAWQKKDLEPVFNHCVKANIAILGGETWIVRRILECKSDEPTEPKHVFNPKYRQDVSLLGRTQTHVIYGIFPFRDGTNGLFPWSTISRSSEQAWQDYVIATVEETKDIITKGNIEERVIPEYSQQVYYNLCFMREDGSSF
;
A
#
# COMPACT_ATOMS: atom_id res chain seq x y z
N MET A 1 0.47 -1.20 24.48
CA MET A 1 1.83 -1.06 23.93
C MET A 1 1.84 -1.84 22.63
N TYR A 2 1.74 -1.17 21.48
CA TYR A 2 1.75 -1.86 20.19
C TYR A 2 3.19 -2.31 19.94
N ILE A 3 3.41 -3.61 19.81
CA ILE A 3 4.66 -4.13 19.29
C ILE A 3 4.68 -3.64 17.85
N SER A 4 5.52 -2.65 17.56
CA SER A 4 5.85 -2.33 16.17
C SER A 4 6.18 -3.66 15.51
N ALA A 5 5.43 -4.03 14.48
CA ALA A 5 5.83 -5.11 13.60
C ALA A 5 7.27 -4.77 13.21
N ASN A 6 8.24 -5.48 13.77
CA ASN A 6 9.67 -5.25 13.50
C ASN A 6 9.92 -5.84 12.12
N PHE A 7 9.37 -5.17 11.11
CA PHE A 7 9.88 -5.31 9.77
C PHE A 7 11.36 -4.94 9.79
N PRO A 8 12.21 -5.66 9.07
CA PRO A 8 13.58 -5.20 8.87
C PRO A 8 13.55 -3.82 8.20
N GLU A 9 14.55 -2.99 8.49
CA GLU A 9 14.56 -1.58 8.06
C GLU A 9 14.27 -1.42 6.56
N ASN A 10 13.44 -0.42 6.23
CA ASN A 10 13.12 0.08 4.88
C ASN A 10 12.05 -0.63 4.05
N ILE A 11 11.40 -1.71 4.49
CA ILE A 11 10.27 -2.28 3.70
C ILE A 11 9.06 -1.32 3.65
N GLU A 12 8.89 -0.50 4.70
CA GLU A 12 7.83 0.50 4.81
C GLU A 12 8.11 1.75 3.98
N GLU A 13 9.27 1.84 3.33
CA GLU A 13 9.60 2.99 2.49
C GLU A 13 8.59 3.11 1.35
N ASN A 14 8.04 4.31 1.16
CA ASN A 14 6.98 4.62 0.20
C ASN A 14 5.64 3.88 0.42
N ALA A 15 5.48 3.15 1.54
CA ALA A 15 4.21 2.54 1.90
C ALA A 15 3.17 3.62 2.27
N PHE A 16 1.95 3.46 1.78
CA PHE A 16 0.80 4.04 2.45
C PHE A 16 0.54 3.25 3.74
N ARG A 17 0.43 3.95 4.86
CA ARG A 17 0.20 3.36 6.19
C ARG A 17 -1.18 3.72 6.72
N MET A 18 -1.92 2.71 7.14
CA MET A 18 -3.16 2.89 7.90
C MET A 18 -3.13 1.98 9.13
N ARG A 19 -3.15 2.59 10.32
CA ARG A 19 -3.03 1.84 11.59
C ARG A 19 -1.75 0.96 11.59
N SER A 20 -1.93 -0.36 11.60
CA SER A 20 -0.88 -1.39 11.56
C SER A 20 -0.65 -1.98 10.18
N GLU A 21 -1.39 -1.55 9.15
CA GLU A 21 -1.32 -2.12 7.82
C GLU A 21 -0.59 -1.18 6.86
N TYR A 22 0.03 -1.81 5.86
CA TYR A 22 0.86 -1.18 4.85
C TYR A 22 0.38 -1.59 3.47
N ALA A 23 0.39 -0.64 2.54
CA ALA A 23 0.09 -0.92 1.14
C ALA A 23 0.98 -0.08 0.23
N TRP A 24 1.34 -0.61 -0.93
CA TRP A 24 2.28 0.03 -1.86
C TRP A 24 1.65 0.21 -3.24
N GLN A 25 2.06 1.22 -3.99
CA GLN A 25 1.73 1.26 -5.41
C GLN A 25 2.56 0.22 -6.16
N LYS A 26 2.08 -0.25 -7.32
CA LYS A 26 2.76 -1.29 -8.10
C LYS A 26 4.22 -0.97 -8.44
N LYS A 27 4.53 0.29 -8.74
CA LYS A 27 5.90 0.77 -9.01
C LYS A 27 6.86 0.60 -7.81
N ASP A 28 6.32 0.53 -6.59
CA ASP A 28 7.06 0.48 -5.34
C ASP A 28 7.15 -0.96 -4.78
N LEU A 29 6.56 -1.96 -5.46
CA LEU A 29 6.52 -3.35 -4.98
C LEU A 29 7.83 -4.11 -5.20
N GLU A 30 8.62 -3.79 -6.22
CA GLU A 30 9.86 -4.54 -6.49
C GLU A 30 10.86 -4.48 -5.32
N PRO A 31 11.12 -3.31 -4.69
CA PRO A 31 11.89 -3.26 -3.44
C PRO A 31 11.30 -4.13 -2.33
N VAL A 32 9.97 -4.17 -2.17
CA VAL A 32 9.27 -4.96 -1.15
C VAL A 32 9.50 -6.45 -1.38
N PHE A 33 9.40 -6.92 -2.62
CA PHE A 33 9.66 -8.31 -2.99
C PHE A 33 11.10 -8.73 -2.72
N ASN A 34 12.07 -7.91 -3.13
CA ASN A 34 13.48 -8.15 -2.84
C ASN A 34 13.76 -8.22 -1.34
N HIS A 35 13.07 -7.37 -0.56
CA HIS A 35 13.17 -7.39 0.88
C HIS A 35 12.59 -8.69 1.48
N CYS A 36 11.43 -9.16 1.01
CA CYS A 36 10.83 -10.42 1.46
C CYS A 36 11.79 -11.60 1.28
N VAL A 37 12.41 -11.71 0.10
CA VAL A 37 13.38 -12.79 -0.19
C VAL A 37 14.62 -12.69 0.72
N LYS A 38 15.17 -11.49 0.89
CA LYS A 38 16.36 -11.26 1.73
C LYS A 38 16.10 -11.51 3.22
N ALA A 39 14.91 -11.12 3.69
CA ALA A 39 14.50 -11.27 5.07
C ALA A 39 13.87 -12.64 5.37
N ASN A 40 13.74 -13.51 4.35
CA ASN A 40 13.14 -14.83 4.46
C ASN A 40 11.68 -14.78 4.98
N ILE A 41 10.89 -13.86 4.43
CA ILE A 41 9.47 -13.61 4.78
C ILE A 41 8.59 -14.00 3.60
N ALA A 42 7.62 -14.87 3.82
CA ALA A 42 6.69 -15.32 2.78
C ALA A 42 5.51 -14.34 2.64
N ILE A 43 4.92 -14.30 1.44
CA ILE A 43 3.68 -13.57 1.18
C ILE A 43 2.54 -14.60 1.12
N LEU A 44 1.54 -14.49 1.99
CA LEU A 44 0.39 -15.41 2.02
C LEU A 44 -0.72 -15.03 1.05
N GLY A 45 -0.69 -13.79 0.58
CA GLY A 45 -1.76 -13.20 -0.20
C GLY A 45 -1.80 -11.69 -0.01
N GLY A 46 -2.96 -11.12 -0.26
CA GLY A 46 -3.19 -9.71 -0.10
C GLY A 46 -4.47 -9.26 -0.75
N GLU A 47 -4.63 -7.95 -0.82
CA GLU A 47 -5.73 -7.32 -1.50
C GLU A 47 -5.35 -5.96 -2.06
N THR A 48 -6.22 -5.40 -2.89
CA THR A 48 -6.04 -4.06 -3.44
C THR A 48 -6.96 -3.06 -2.77
N TRP A 49 -6.44 -1.86 -2.59
CA TRP A 49 -7.14 -0.73 -1.99
C TRP A 49 -7.15 0.45 -2.94
N ILE A 50 -8.22 1.26 -2.90
CA ILE A 50 -8.20 2.62 -3.41
C ILE A 50 -7.91 3.58 -2.26
N VAL A 51 -6.78 4.28 -2.33
CA VAL A 51 -6.39 5.29 -1.35
C VAL A 51 -6.62 6.68 -1.93
N ARG A 52 -7.71 7.32 -1.50
CA ARG A 52 -8.08 8.66 -1.94
C ARG A 52 -7.64 9.71 -0.94
N ARG A 53 -6.89 10.71 -1.43
CA ARG A 53 -6.57 11.91 -0.66
C ARG A 53 -7.74 12.89 -0.75
N ILE A 54 -8.33 13.20 0.40
CA ILE A 54 -9.34 14.25 0.54
C ILE A 54 -8.68 15.46 1.19
N LEU A 55 -8.69 16.58 0.46
CA LEU A 55 -8.29 17.87 1.01
C LEU A 55 -9.52 18.52 1.61
N GLU A 56 -9.65 18.48 2.92
CA GLU A 56 -10.68 19.23 3.61
C GLU A 56 -10.20 20.68 3.78
N CYS A 57 -10.91 21.62 3.15
CA CYS A 57 -10.84 23.01 3.55
C CYS A 57 -11.71 23.15 4.81
N LYS A 58 -11.10 23.42 5.96
CA LYS A 58 -11.84 23.90 7.13
C LYS A 58 -12.45 25.25 6.75
N SER A 59 -13.76 25.28 6.51
CA SER A 59 -14.45 26.40 5.85
C SER A 59 -14.96 27.50 6.79
N ASP A 60 -14.65 27.46 8.09
CA ASP A 60 -15.46 28.23 9.04
C ASP A 60 -14.72 29.34 9.81
N GLU A 61 -13.47 29.64 9.47
CA GLU A 61 -12.86 30.91 9.89
C GLU A 61 -12.30 31.69 8.69
N PRO A 62 -12.69 32.96 8.50
CA PRO A 62 -12.02 33.85 7.57
C PRO A 62 -10.65 34.20 8.12
N THR A 63 -9.68 33.28 7.98
CA THR A 63 -8.28 33.61 8.26
C THR A 63 -7.74 34.30 7.02
N GLU A 64 -7.46 35.61 7.13
CA GLU A 64 -6.60 36.31 6.17
C GLU A 64 -5.37 35.44 5.87
N PRO A 65 -4.96 35.32 4.59
CA PRO A 65 -3.81 34.51 4.22
C PRO A 65 -2.57 35.03 4.96
N LYS A 66 -2.09 34.26 5.94
CA LYS A 66 -0.80 34.54 6.58
C LYS A 66 0.29 34.19 5.56
N HIS A 67 0.81 35.21 4.91
CA HIS A 67 2.00 35.13 4.08
C HIS A 67 3.21 34.80 4.96
N VAL A 68 3.62 33.54 4.96
CA VAL A 68 4.87 33.10 5.60
C VAL A 68 5.91 32.95 4.50
N PHE A 69 6.83 33.91 4.42
CA PHE A 69 7.96 33.82 3.52
C PHE A 69 8.85 32.66 3.93
N ASN A 70 8.95 31.64 3.07
CA ASN A 70 9.89 30.54 3.27
C ASN A 70 11.21 30.83 2.52
N PRO A 71 12.29 31.24 3.23
CA PRO A 71 13.53 31.65 2.58
C PRO A 71 14.23 30.51 1.83
N LYS A 72 13.89 29.23 2.13
CA LYS A 72 14.45 28.06 1.45
C LYS A 72 13.87 27.86 0.05
N TYR A 73 12.65 28.33 -0.21
CA TYR A 73 11.94 28.08 -1.46
C TYR A 73 11.55 29.35 -2.23
N ARG A 74 11.80 30.56 -1.70
CA ARG A 74 11.43 31.86 -2.30
C ARG A 74 10.00 31.87 -2.89
N GLN A 75 9.06 31.25 -2.18
CA GLN A 75 7.65 31.22 -2.55
C GLN A 75 6.81 31.72 -1.38
N ASP A 76 5.80 32.52 -1.71
CA ASP A 76 4.69 32.81 -0.81
C ASP A 76 3.80 31.57 -0.72
N VAL A 77 3.82 30.89 0.41
CA VAL A 77 2.96 29.72 0.65
C VAL A 77 1.80 30.17 1.53
N SER A 78 0.59 30.22 0.97
CA SER A 78 -0.62 30.41 1.77
C SER A 78 -0.90 29.13 2.55
N LEU A 79 -0.50 29.11 3.82
CA LEU A 79 -0.79 28.01 4.75
C LEU A 79 -2.21 28.17 5.30
N LEU A 80 -3.21 27.97 4.44
CA LEU A 80 -4.55 27.64 4.92
C LEU A 80 -4.46 26.25 5.56
N GLY A 81 -4.88 26.12 6.82
CA GLY A 81 -4.79 24.91 7.65
C GLY A 81 -5.63 23.73 7.13
N ARG A 82 -5.25 23.19 5.97
CA ARG A 82 -5.87 22.01 5.36
C ARG A 82 -5.43 20.77 6.13
N THR A 83 -6.37 20.10 6.76
CA THR A 83 -6.17 18.74 7.24
C THR A 83 -6.26 17.79 6.05
N GLN A 84 -5.24 16.96 5.87
CA GLN A 84 -5.22 15.96 4.81
C GLN A 84 -5.78 14.66 5.38
N THR A 85 -6.97 14.28 4.93
CA THR A 85 -7.61 13.02 5.30
C THR A 85 -7.43 12.03 4.15
N HIS A 86 -7.17 10.76 4.48
CA HIS A 86 -7.14 9.67 3.50
C HIS A 86 -8.37 8.80 3.73
N VAL A 87 -9.07 8.46 2.64
CA VAL A 87 -10.17 7.49 2.64
C VAL A 87 -9.73 6.27 1.86
N ILE A 88 -9.99 5.09 2.43
CA ILE A 88 -9.63 3.81 1.84
C ILE A 88 -10.91 3.08 1.46
N TYR A 89 -10.95 2.58 0.24
CA TYR A 89 -12.02 1.71 -0.23
C TYR A 89 -11.44 0.34 -0.56
N GLY A 90 -11.93 -0.71 0.11
CA GLY A 90 -11.67 -2.10 -0.28
C GLY A 90 -12.57 -2.58 -1.43
N ILE A 91 -13.77 -2.01 -1.56
CA ILE A 91 -14.67 -2.28 -2.70
C ILE A 91 -14.74 -1.02 -3.55
N PHE A 92 -14.45 -1.17 -4.86
CA PHE A 92 -14.37 -0.06 -5.79
C PHE A 92 -14.93 -0.43 -7.18
N PRO A 93 -15.36 0.58 -7.97
CA PRO A 93 -15.91 0.38 -9.29
C PRO A 93 -14.86 0.02 -10.35
N PHE A 94 -15.17 -1.02 -11.11
CA PHE A 94 -14.46 -1.43 -12.32
C PHE A 94 -15.05 -0.77 -13.58
N ARG A 95 -14.28 -0.76 -14.67
CA ARG A 95 -14.69 -0.21 -15.97
C ARG A 95 -15.86 -0.96 -16.61
N ASP A 96 -16.09 -2.22 -16.23
CA ASP A 96 -17.21 -3.03 -16.70
C ASP A 96 -18.53 -2.72 -15.98
N GLY A 97 -18.53 -1.76 -15.06
CA GLY A 97 -19.69 -1.35 -14.27
C GLY A 97 -19.93 -2.16 -13.00
N THR A 98 -19.12 -3.19 -12.73
CA THR A 98 -19.18 -3.96 -11.48
C THR A 98 -18.44 -3.24 -10.35
N ASN A 99 -18.77 -3.56 -9.10
CA ASN A 99 -18.00 -3.16 -7.93
C ASN A 99 -17.39 -4.42 -7.31
N GLY A 100 -16.14 -4.33 -6.86
CA GLY A 100 -15.53 -5.45 -6.16
C GLY A 100 -14.22 -5.11 -5.48
N LEU A 101 -13.68 -6.14 -4.85
CA LEU A 101 -12.33 -6.22 -4.29
C LEU A 101 -11.52 -7.14 -5.20
N PHE A 102 -10.20 -6.95 -5.26
CA PHE A 102 -9.30 -7.96 -5.83
C PHE A 102 -8.44 -8.55 -4.70
N PRO A 103 -8.92 -9.61 -4.03
CA PRO A 103 -8.14 -10.37 -3.07
C PRO A 103 -7.36 -11.48 -3.79
N TRP A 104 -6.26 -11.93 -3.19
CA TRP A 104 -5.59 -13.16 -3.61
C TRP A 104 -4.95 -13.88 -2.41
N SER A 105 -4.66 -15.15 -2.64
CA SER A 105 -3.87 -16.01 -1.75
C SER A 105 -2.79 -16.69 -2.57
N THR A 106 -1.65 -16.98 -1.94
CA THR A 106 -0.57 -17.76 -2.57
C THR A 106 -0.70 -19.25 -2.25
N ILE A 107 0.12 -20.06 -2.90
CA ILE A 107 0.22 -21.48 -2.62
C ILE A 107 0.49 -21.77 -1.14
N SER A 108 -0.08 -22.86 -0.64
CA SER A 108 0.25 -23.38 0.69
C SER A 108 1.60 -24.10 0.67
N ARG A 109 2.40 -23.94 1.73
CA ARG A 109 3.68 -24.62 1.86
C ARG A 109 3.49 -26.13 2.05
N SER A 110 4.24 -26.94 1.29
CA SER A 110 4.39 -28.37 1.58
C SER A 110 5.32 -28.58 2.78
N SER A 111 5.07 -29.62 3.59
CA SER A 111 5.96 -29.99 4.71
C SER A 111 7.38 -30.34 4.29
N GLU A 112 7.58 -30.76 3.04
CA GLU A 112 8.90 -31.13 2.50
C GLU A 112 9.64 -29.93 1.88
N GLN A 113 8.95 -28.80 1.69
CA GLN A 113 9.51 -27.63 1.03
C GLN A 113 10.34 -26.80 2.00
N ALA A 114 11.60 -26.54 1.65
CA ALA A 114 12.44 -25.60 2.40
C ALA A 114 11.78 -24.22 2.46
N TRP A 115 11.89 -23.55 3.61
CA TRP A 115 11.19 -22.28 3.82
C TRP A 115 11.65 -21.19 2.83
N GLN A 116 12.95 -21.10 2.55
CA GLN A 116 13.47 -20.13 1.58
C GLN A 116 12.90 -20.34 0.16
N ASP A 117 12.74 -21.60 -0.27
CA ASP A 117 12.15 -21.91 -1.58
C ASP A 117 10.66 -21.53 -1.61
N TYR A 118 9.96 -21.72 -0.48
CA TYR A 118 8.58 -21.27 -0.32
C TYR A 118 8.46 -19.74 -0.40
N VAL A 119 9.35 -19.00 0.28
CA VAL A 119 9.40 -17.54 0.20
C VAL A 119 9.56 -17.07 -1.25
N ILE A 120 10.53 -17.62 -1.99
CA ILE A 120 10.77 -17.28 -3.39
C ILE A 120 9.52 -17.58 -4.24
N ALA A 121 8.92 -18.75 -4.07
CA ALA A 121 7.73 -19.15 -4.82
C ALA A 121 6.54 -18.21 -4.59
N THR A 122 6.27 -17.83 -3.33
CA THR A 122 5.16 -16.92 -3.01
C THR A 122 5.37 -15.49 -3.52
N VAL A 123 6.63 -15.02 -3.56
CA VAL A 123 6.98 -13.72 -4.16
C VAL A 123 6.74 -13.73 -5.67
N GLU A 124 7.23 -14.74 -6.38
CA GLU A 124 7.04 -14.85 -7.83
C GLU A 124 5.57 -15.03 -8.21
N GLU A 125 4.82 -15.82 -7.45
CA GLU A 125 3.37 -15.96 -7.64
C GLU A 125 2.65 -14.63 -7.41
N THR A 126 2.99 -13.89 -6.36
CA THR A 126 2.39 -12.57 -6.09
C THR A 126 2.68 -11.57 -7.21
N LYS A 127 3.94 -11.53 -7.69
CA LYS A 127 4.34 -10.73 -8.86
C LYS A 127 3.49 -11.05 -10.09
N ASP A 128 3.30 -12.33 -10.38
CA ASP A 128 2.52 -12.81 -11.52
C ASP A 128 1.03 -12.44 -11.39
N ILE A 129 0.42 -12.68 -10.22
CA ILE A 129 -0.98 -12.32 -9.93
C ILE A 129 -1.21 -10.81 -10.11
N ILE A 130 -0.35 -9.97 -9.53
CA ILE A 130 -0.47 -8.50 -9.62
C ILE A 130 -0.28 -8.02 -11.06
N THR A 131 0.69 -8.60 -11.78
CA THR A 131 0.97 -8.26 -13.18
C THR A 131 -0.19 -8.63 -14.09
N LYS A 132 -0.69 -9.87 -14.01
CA LYS A 132 -1.83 -10.36 -14.80
C LYS A 132 -3.15 -9.70 -14.41
N GLY A 133 -3.33 -9.44 -13.12
CA GLY A 133 -4.53 -8.80 -12.58
C GLY A 133 -4.70 -7.38 -13.11
N ASN A 134 -3.59 -6.64 -13.26
CA ASN A 134 -3.52 -5.30 -13.87
C ASN A 134 -4.66 -4.36 -13.43
N ILE A 135 -4.84 -4.25 -12.10
CA ILE A 135 -6.01 -3.64 -11.49
C ILE A 135 -6.14 -2.16 -11.85
N GLU A 136 -5.02 -1.47 -12.03
CA GLU A 136 -4.97 -0.07 -12.46
C GLU A 136 -5.69 0.18 -13.79
N GLU A 137 -5.70 -0.81 -14.69
CA GLU A 137 -6.42 -0.75 -15.97
C GLU A 137 -7.85 -1.28 -15.91
N ARG A 138 -8.21 -1.97 -14.84
CA ARG A 138 -9.57 -2.51 -14.66
C ARG A 138 -10.47 -1.57 -13.89
N VAL A 139 -9.92 -0.75 -12.99
CA VAL A 139 -10.69 0.26 -12.26
C VAL A 139 -11.04 1.45 -13.14
N ILE A 140 -12.09 2.19 -12.77
CA ILE A 140 -12.46 3.41 -13.47
C ILE A 140 -11.26 4.39 -13.53
N PRO A 141 -11.13 5.22 -14.59
CA PRO A 141 -9.96 6.08 -14.77
C PRO A 141 -9.62 6.97 -13.57
N GLU A 142 -10.64 7.45 -12.84
CA GLU A 142 -10.48 8.25 -11.62
C GLU A 142 -9.61 7.56 -10.56
N TYR A 143 -9.69 6.22 -10.45
CA TYR A 143 -9.01 5.44 -9.42
C TYR A 143 -7.73 4.75 -9.89
N SER A 144 -7.41 4.79 -11.19
CA SER A 144 -6.25 4.08 -11.76
C SER A 144 -4.92 4.39 -11.07
N GLN A 145 -4.71 5.64 -10.66
CA GLN A 145 -3.48 6.10 -9.99
C GLN A 145 -3.55 5.98 -8.45
N GLN A 146 -4.65 5.47 -7.92
CA GLN A 146 -4.95 5.38 -6.49
C GLN A 146 -4.98 3.93 -6.01
N VAL A 147 -4.58 2.97 -6.85
CA VAL A 147 -4.49 1.56 -6.50
C VAL A 147 -3.24 1.31 -5.66
N TYR A 148 -3.45 0.69 -4.51
CA TYR A 148 -2.41 0.21 -3.61
C TYR A 148 -2.61 -1.27 -3.35
N TYR A 149 -1.52 -1.99 -3.10
CA TYR A 149 -1.49 -3.42 -2.85
C TYR A 149 -1.08 -3.63 -1.40
N ASN A 150 -2.02 -4.11 -0.59
CA ASN A 150 -1.76 -4.59 0.75
C ASN A 150 -1.29 -6.05 0.66
N LEU A 151 -0.20 -6.37 1.34
CA LEU A 151 0.40 -7.70 1.33
C LEU A 151 0.31 -8.32 2.73
N CYS A 152 -0.06 -9.59 2.79
CA CYS A 152 -0.09 -10.37 4.03
C CYS A 152 1.22 -11.17 4.16
N PHE A 153 1.97 -10.93 5.23
CA PHE A 153 3.30 -11.51 5.42
C PHE A 153 3.30 -12.60 6.50
N MET A 154 4.19 -13.59 6.35
CA MET A 154 4.41 -14.64 7.34
C MET A 154 5.90 -14.97 7.51
N ARG A 155 6.32 -15.19 8.75
CA ARG A 155 7.66 -15.68 9.11
C ARG A 155 7.69 -17.20 9.21
N GLU A 156 8.90 -17.77 9.23
CA GLU A 156 9.10 -19.22 9.34
C GLU A 156 8.50 -19.83 10.62
N ASP A 157 8.49 -19.06 11.71
CA ASP A 157 7.87 -19.46 12.99
C ASP A 157 6.34 -19.40 12.98
N GLY A 158 5.73 -19.02 11.84
CA GLY A 158 4.28 -18.89 11.67
C GLY A 158 3.71 -17.56 12.16
N SER A 159 4.53 -16.64 12.67
CA SER A 159 4.05 -15.31 13.06
C SER A 159 3.71 -14.44 11.85
N SER A 160 2.64 -13.66 11.96
CA SER A 160 2.21 -12.66 10.99
C SER A 160 2.50 -11.24 11.50
N PHE A 161 2.49 -10.27 10.58
CA PHE A 161 2.67 -8.84 10.88
C PHE A 161 1.33 -8.11 10.89
#